data_AF-A0A951K4B8-F1
#
_entry.id   AF-A0A951K4B8-F1
#
_cell.length_a   1.000
_cell.length_b   1.000
_cell.length_c   1.000
_cell.angle_alpha   90.00
_cell.angle_beta   90.00
_cell.angle_gamma   90.00
#
_symmetry.space_group_name_H-M   'P 1'
#
loop_
_entity.id
_entity.type
_entity.pdbx_description
1 polymer ?
#
loop_
_entity_poly.entity_id
_entity_poly.type
_entity_poly.pdbx_seq_one_letter_code
_entity_poly.pdbx_strand_id
1 'polypeptide(L)'
;MTIVVTVLTVAVIVLTVLVAGLLRSHAVILRRLHDLGGDVDMDGAPGADAAPTPPPATDDLDLPQPPTVSEGRVAADLSGVGPRGEARAIRVAGTPHDTILVFLSSGCTTCHRFWDDLRAAGGDDDDPRVVVVSRGADAESRTAIADIAPRELTVVMSSEAWTAYEVPGSPYVVHVDGPSGRVRGEGTGPTWQQVQRMLRQGAGDLDARRAGHRTASADAQREEDVDRVLLAAGIEPGDASLYTRADGTTVTRTT
;
A
#
# COMPACT_ATOMS: atom_id res chain seq x y z
N MET A 1 32.36 45.04 18.88
CA MET A 1 32.82 43.62 18.83
C MET A 1 32.20 42.79 19.95
N THR A 2 32.29 43.21 21.22
CA THR A 2 31.69 42.53 22.38
C THR A 2 30.18 42.33 22.28
N ILE A 3 29.43 43.35 21.82
CA ILE A 3 27.96 43.27 21.66
C ILE A 3 27.53 42.19 20.65
N VAL A 4 28.26 42.05 19.54
CA VAL A 4 27.94 41.04 18.52
C VAL A 4 28.22 39.64 19.06
N VAL A 5 29.33 39.47 19.79
CA VAL A 5 29.67 38.21 20.43
C VAL A 5 28.64 37.83 21.50
N THR A 6 28.19 38.76 22.33
CA THR A 6 27.16 38.46 23.35
C THR A 6 25.83 38.07 22.72
N VAL A 7 25.38 38.78 21.67
CA VAL A 7 24.13 38.44 20.96
C VAL A 7 24.23 37.08 20.28
N LEU A 8 25.36 36.77 19.63
CA LEU A 8 25.57 35.47 18.99
C LEU A 8 25.58 34.34 20.02
N THR A 9 26.25 34.51 21.16
CA THR A 9 26.28 33.49 22.23
C THR A 9 24.88 33.22 22.77
N VAL A 10 24.07 34.27 22.99
CA VAL A 10 22.67 34.10 23.42
C VAL A 10 21.86 33.36 22.36
N ALA A 11 21.99 33.72 21.09
CA ALA A 11 21.28 33.05 20.01
C ALA A 11 21.65 31.56 19.90
N VAL A 12 22.94 31.23 20.04
CA VAL A 12 23.42 29.83 20.02
C VAL A 12 22.88 29.05 21.21
N ILE A 13 22.85 29.65 22.41
CA ILE A 13 22.27 29.02 23.61
C ILE A 13 20.77 28.74 23.42
N VAL A 14 20.03 29.72 22.90
CA VAL A 14 18.58 29.54 22.63
C VAL A 14 18.36 28.44 21.59
N LEU A 15 19.13 28.43 20.50
CA LEU A 15 19.03 27.41 19.46
C LEU A 15 19.34 26.01 19.99
N THR A 16 20.38 25.86 20.82
CA THR A 16 20.74 24.56 21.42
C THR A 16 19.67 24.06 22.38
N VAL A 17 19.07 24.94 23.20
CA VAL A 17 17.95 24.57 24.08
C VAL A 17 16.74 24.13 23.25
N LEU A 18 16.43 24.83 22.16
CA LEU A 18 15.31 24.53 21.28
C LEU A 18 15.50 23.17 20.59
N VAL A 19 16.69 22.92 20.04
CA VAL A 19 17.05 21.62 19.43
C VAL A 19 16.99 20.49 20.45
N ALA A 20 17.52 20.69 21.66
CA ALA A 20 17.45 19.70 22.73
C ALA A 20 15.99 19.40 23.14
N GLY A 21 15.14 20.43 23.18
CA GLY A 21 13.70 20.29 23.44
C GLY A 21 12.98 19.47 22.36
N LEU A 22 13.26 19.75 21.08
CA LEU A 22 12.74 18.98 19.95
C LEU A 22 13.17 17.51 20.02
N LEU A 23 14.46 17.24 20.22
CA LEU A 23 14.98 15.87 20.32
C LEU A 23 14.34 15.10 21.49
N ARG A 24 14.13 15.76 22.63
CA ARG A 24 13.46 15.14 23.80
C ARG A 24 11.99 14.86 23.53
N SER A 25 11.29 15.74 22.81
CA SER A 25 9.89 15.54 22.41
C SER A 25 9.73 14.31 21.50
N HIS A 26 10.61 14.14 20.51
CA HIS A 26 10.63 12.96 19.63
C HIS A 26 10.96 11.66 20.39
N ALA A 27 11.90 11.70 21.33
CA ALA A 27 12.23 10.54 22.17
C ALA A 27 11.05 10.11 23.09
N VAL A 28 10.22 11.06 23.53
CA VAL A 28 9.03 10.78 24.35
C VAL A 28 7.92 10.14 23.51
N ILE A 29 7.73 10.58 22.26
CA ILE A 29 6.73 10.00 21.34
C ILE A 29 7.09 8.55 21.00
N LEU A 30 8.37 8.27 20.71
CA LEU A 30 8.82 6.90 20.43
C LEU A 30 8.72 5.97 21.66
N ARG A 31 8.99 6.48 22.88
CA ARG A 31 8.76 5.70 24.11
C ARG A 31 7.30 5.37 24.33
N ARG A 32 6.38 6.31 24.11
CA ARG A 32 4.94 6.05 24.26
C ARG A 32 4.42 5.02 23.26
N LEU A 33 4.96 5.01 22.04
CA LEU A 33 4.64 3.97 21.04
C LEU A 33 5.21 2.60 21.43
N HIS A 34 6.38 2.56 22.06
CA HIS A 34 6.98 1.31 22.54
C HIS A 34 6.24 0.76 23.77
N ASP A 35 5.81 1.63 24.69
CA ASP A 35 5.03 1.25 25.88
C ASP A 35 3.62 0.74 25.50
N LEU A 36 3.04 1.19 24.38
CA LEU A 36 1.77 0.65 23.85
C LEU A 36 1.93 -0.65 23.04
N GLY A 37 3.15 -1.02 22.66
CA GLY A 37 3.43 -2.26 21.91
C GLY A 37 4.13 -3.35 22.71
N GLY A 38 4.36 -3.12 24.01
CA GLY A 38 5.27 -3.89 24.86
C GLY A 38 4.63 -4.82 25.89
N ASP A 39 3.30 -5.02 25.91
CA ASP A 39 2.63 -5.88 26.91
C ASP A 39 2.09 -7.21 26.36
N VAL A 40 2.71 -7.75 25.30
CA VAL A 40 2.48 -9.14 24.91
C VAL A 40 3.52 -10.02 25.60
N ASP A 41 3.29 -10.28 26.90
CA ASP A 41 4.04 -11.26 27.67
C ASP A 41 3.87 -12.65 27.04
N MET A 42 4.90 -13.08 26.31
CA MET A 42 5.11 -14.47 25.88
C MET A 42 6.11 -15.11 26.85
N ASP A 43 5.63 -15.60 27.98
CA ASP A 43 6.33 -16.63 28.75
C ASP A 43 5.35 -17.42 29.63
N GLY A 44 5.00 -18.62 29.16
CA GLY A 44 4.08 -19.51 29.89
C GLY A 44 3.66 -20.76 29.13
N ALA A 45 4.59 -21.49 28.52
CA ALA A 45 4.34 -22.88 28.12
C ALA A 45 5.02 -23.83 29.11
N PRO A 46 4.26 -24.78 29.69
CA PRO A 46 4.70 -26.16 29.53
C PRO A 46 3.54 -27.14 29.24
N GLY A 47 3.66 -27.81 28.09
CA GLY A 47 3.30 -29.21 27.88
C GLY A 47 1.81 -29.59 27.75
N ALA A 48 1.43 -30.12 26.58
CA ALA A 48 0.69 -31.38 26.46
C ALA A 48 0.44 -31.72 24.98
N ASP A 49 0.77 -32.96 24.63
CA ASP A 49 0.32 -33.66 23.44
C ASP A 49 -1.21 -33.58 23.27
N ALA A 50 -1.65 -33.22 22.06
CA ALA A 50 -2.87 -33.68 21.37
C ALA A 50 -3.35 -32.57 20.40
N ALA A 51 -3.25 -32.81 19.10
CA ALA A 51 -3.93 -32.00 18.11
C ALA A 51 -5.45 -32.13 18.32
N PRO A 52 -6.20 -31.04 18.55
CA PRO A 52 -7.66 -31.11 18.56
C PRO A 52 -8.15 -31.13 17.12
N THR A 53 -8.87 -32.19 16.76
CA THR A 53 -9.70 -32.26 15.55
C THR A 53 -10.65 -31.06 15.52
N PRO A 54 -10.74 -30.30 14.41
CA PRO A 54 -11.66 -29.17 14.33
C PRO A 54 -13.12 -29.67 14.45
N PRO A 55 -13.97 -29.02 15.26
CA PRO A 55 -15.39 -29.36 15.33
C PRO A 55 -16.09 -29.02 14.01
N PRO A 56 -17.15 -29.75 13.63
CA PRO A 56 -17.95 -29.44 12.45
C PRO A 56 -18.59 -28.05 12.59
N ALA A 57 -18.51 -27.26 11.53
CA ALA A 57 -19.13 -25.95 11.43
C ALA A 57 -20.65 -26.07 11.64
N THR A 58 -21.19 -25.29 12.57
CA THR A 58 -22.63 -25.08 12.76
C THR A 58 -23.05 -23.83 12.01
N ASP A 59 -24.04 -23.96 11.13
CA ASP A 59 -24.57 -22.95 10.18
C ASP A 59 -25.28 -21.72 10.79
N ASP A 60 -25.21 -21.48 12.10
CA ASP A 60 -26.10 -20.50 12.78
C ASP A 60 -25.40 -19.25 13.34
N LEU A 61 -24.22 -18.89 12.85
CA LEU A 61 -23.63 -17.58 13.16
C LEU A 61 -23.70 -16.69 11.94
N ASP A 62 -24.73 -15.84 11.90
CA ASP A 62 -24.80 -14.62 11.09
C ASP A 62 -23.70 -13.67 11.56
N LEU A 63 -22.46 -14.01 11.20
CA LEU A 63 -21.29 -13.18 11.42
C LEU A 63 -21.38 -12.03 10.43
N PRO A 64 -21.30 -10.77 10.89
CA PRO A 64 -21.25 -9.62 10.00
C PRO A 64 -20.20 -9.85 8.93
N GLN A 65 -20.65 -9.97 7.68
CA GLN A 65 -19.77 -10.10 6.54
C GLN A 65 -18.79 -8.92 6.61
N PRO A 66 -17.47 -9.17 6.70
CA PRO A 66 -16.52 -8.08 6.84
C PRO A 66 -16.74 -7.11 5.69
N PRO A 67 -16.81 -5.78 5.96
CA PRO A 67 -17.06 -4.80 4.92
C PRO A 67 -16.13 -5.07 3.75
N THR A 68 -16.69 -5.07 2.53
CA THR A 68 -15.91 -5.20 1.30
C THR A 68 -14.70 -4.29 1.42
N VAL A 69 -13.54 -4.93 1.37
CA VAL A 69 -12.21 -4.38 1.60
C VAL A 69 -12.16 -2.94 1.13
N SER A 70 -11.63 -2.02 1.95
CA SER A 70 -11.38 -0.64 1.57
C SER A 70 -10.55 -0.63 0.28
N GLU A 71 -11.24 -0.60 -0.86
CA GLU A 71 -10.60 -0.45 -2.15
C GLU A 71 -9.86 0.87 -2.07
N GLY A 72 -8.53 0.82 -2.21
CA GLY A 72 -7.70 2.01 -2.11
C GLY A 72 -8.24 3.15 -2.96
N ARG A 73 -7.91 4.39 -2.62
CA ARG A 73 -8.43 5.55 -3.35
C ARG A 73 -8.17 5.45 -4.86
N VAL A 74 -9.07 6.02 -5.66
CA VAL A 74 -8.94 6.06 -7.12
C VAL A 74 -7.69 6.86 -7.48
N ALA A 75 -6.88 6.32 -8.38
CA ALA A 75 -5.71 6.98 -8.93
C ALA A 75 -6.11 8.01 -10.00
N ALA A 76 -5.41 9.14 -10.04
CA ALA A 76 -5.63 10.19 -11.02
C ALA A 76 -4.56 10.11 -12.13
N ASP A 77 -5.00 10.22 -13.39
CA ASP A 77 -4.05 10.36 -14.50
C ASP A 77 -3.21 11.62 -14.36
N LEU A 78 -1.98 11.58 -14.86
CA LEU A 78 -1.04 12.69 -14.73
C LEU A 78 -1.08 13.56 -15.97
N SER A 79 -1.21 14.86 -15.78
CA SER A 79 -1.04 15.87 -16.82
C SER A 79 -0.02 16.92 -16.37
N GLY A 80 0.84 17.36 -17.28
CA GLY A 80 1.86 18.36 -16.97
C GLY A 80 2.87 18.55 -18.08
N VAL A 81 4.06 19.00 -17.67
CA VAL A 81 5.20 19.24 -18.59
C VAL A 81 6.41 18.45 -18.14
N GLY A 82 7.20 17.96 -19.08
CA GLY A 82 8.51 17.38 -18.76
C GLY A 82 9.54 18.46 -18.45
N PRO A 83 10.70 18.08 -17.90
CA PRO A 83 11.76 19.01 -17.53
C PRO A 83 12.37 19.75 -18.73
N ARG A 84 12.18 19.26 -19.97
CA ARG A 84 12.66 19.94 -21.18
C ARG A 84 11.57 20.78 -21.86
N GLY A 85 10.41 20.90 -21.21
CA GLY A 85 9.28 21.73 -21.64
C GLY A 85 8.30 21.05 -22.59
N GLU A 86 8.48 19.78 -22.87
CA GLU A 86 7.54 18.96 -23.63
C GLU A 86 6.25 18.71 -22.82
N ALA A 87 5.08 18.75 -23.48
CA ALA A 87 3.83 18.37 -22.82
C ALA A 87 3.80 16.86 -22.54
N ARG A 88 3.29 16.46 -21.37
CA ARG A 88 3.18 15.05 -20.97
C ARG A 88 1.81 14.76 -20.37
N ALA A 89 1.21 13.68 -20.85
CA ALA A 89 0.01 13.08 -20.27
C ALA A 89 0.30 11.58 -20.07
N ILE A 90 0.12 11.09 -18.84
CA ILE A 90 0.39 9.70 -18.49
C ILE A 90 -0.88 9.13 -17.88
N ARG A 91 -1.42 8.12 -18.55
CA ARG A 91 -2.49 7.30 -18.02
C ARG A 91 -1.91 6.29 -17.03
N VAL A 92 -2.52 6.21 -15.85
CA VAL A 92 -2.14 5.28 -14.77
C VAL A 92 -3.29 4.35 -14.37
N ALA A 93 -4.53 4.76 -14.65
CA ALA A 93 -5.72 3.95 -14.42
C ALA A 93 -6.24 3.33 -15.73
N GLY A 94 -6.68 2.07 -15.64
CA GLY A 94 -7.15 1.28 -16.78
C GLY A 94 -6.02 0.87 -17.73
N THR A 95 -4.78 0.75 -17.22
CA THR A 95 -3.63 0.23 -17.97
C THR A 95 -3.38 -1.24 -17.64
N PRO A 96 -2.77 -2.03 -18.55
CA PRO A 96 -2.49 -3.44 -18.27
C PRO A 96 -1.34 -3.65 -17.27
N HIS A 97 -0.54 -2.62 -17.01
CA HIS A 97 0.64 -2.65 -16.13
C HIS A 97 0.43 -1.77 -14.91
N ASP A 98 1.12 -2.09 -13.82
CA ASP A 98 1.16 -1.27 -12.63
C ASP A 98 2.04 -0.03 -12.84
N THR A 99 1.83 1.00 -12.04
CA THR A 99 2.62 2.23 -12.09
C THR A 99 3.08 2.65 -10.69
N ILE A 100 4.38 2.91 -10.53
CA ILE A 100 4.92 3.55 -9.33
C ILE A 100 5.16 5.03 -9.62
N LEU A 101 4.44 5.88 -8.91
CA LEU A 101 4.64 7.33 -8.91
C LEU A 101 5.60 7.71 -7.81
N VAL A 102 6.65 8.45 -8.16
CA VAL A 102 7.71 8.87 -7.24
C VAL A 102 7.75 10.38 -7.20
N PHE A 103 7.19 10.96 -6.14
CA PHE A 103 7.12 12.39 -5.94
C PHE A 103 8.43 12.93 -5.36
N LEU A 104 9.18 13.67 -6.18
CA LEU A 104 10.50 14.21 -5.84
C LEU A 104 10.56 15.72 -6.07
N SER A 105 11.42 16.39 -5.31
CA SER A 105 11.81 17.79 -5.56
C SER A 105 13.29 17.88 -5.90
N SER A 106 13.72 19.02 -6.46
CA SER A 106 15.15 19.26 -6.73
C SER A 106 15.94 19.65 -5.47
N GLY A 107 15.25 20.15 -4.44
CA GLY A 107 15.87 20.77 -3.27
C GLY A 107 15.90 19.92 -1.99
N CYS A 108 15.43 18.67 -2.01
CA CYS A 108 15.41 17.83 -0.81
C CYS A 108 16.59 16.86 -0.74
N THR A 109 17.29 16.82 0.40
CA THR A 109 18.50 15.99 0.59
C THR A 109 18.25 14.50 0.31
N THR A 110 17.13 13.97 0.81
CA THR A 110 16.73 12.58 0.55
C THR A 110 16.36 12.36 -0.92
N CYS A 111 15.80 13.38 -1.59
CA CYS A 111 15.42 13.30 -3.00
C CYS A 111 16.64 13.11 -3.89
N HIS A 112 17.77 13.76 -3.60
CA HIS A 112 19.01 13.57 -4.36
C HIS A 112 19.43 12.10 -4.40
N ARG A 113 19.32 11.40 -3.26
CA ARG A 113 19.60 9.96 -3.22
C ARG A 113 18.62 9.16 -4.08
N PHE A 114 17.33 9.50 -4.07
CA PHE A 114 16.34 8.85 -4.96
C PHE A 114 16.65 9.11 -6.44
N TRP A 115 17.05 10.33 -6.81
CA TRP A 115 17.45 10.65 -8.17
C TRP A 115 18.66 9.83 -8.63
N ASP A 116 19.65 9.64 -7.75
CA ASP A 116 20.82 8.81 -8.03
C ASP A 116 20.47 7.33 -8.14
N ASP A 117 19.67 6.80 -7.21
CA ASP A 117 19.20 5.41 -7.21
C ASP A 117 18.39 5.10 -8.49
N LEU A 118 17.49 6.01 -8.90
CA LEU A 118 16.68 5.87 -10.12
C LEU A 118 17.52 5.98 -11.39
N ARG A 119 18.56 6.82 -11.39
CA ARG A 119 19.51 6.88 -12.51
C ARG A 119 20.25 5.55 -12.67
N ALA A 120 20.68 4.95 -11.56
CA ALA A 120 21.42 3.69 -11.57
C ALA A 120 20.54 2.49 -11.95
N ALA A 121 19.25 2.53 -11.63
CA ALA A 121 18.30 1.48 -11.98
C ALA A 121 18.06 1.36 -13.50
N GLY A 122 18.32 2.42 -14.27
CA GLY A 122 17.97 2.48 -15.68
C GLY A 122 16.46 2.69 -15.87
N GLY A 123 16.07 3.56 -16.80
CA GLY A 123 14.67 3.70 -17.19
C GLY A 123 14.29 2.54 -18.09
N ASP A 124 13.97 1.38 -17.52
CA ASP A 124 13.57 0.18 -18.26
C ASP A 124 12.08 -0.13 -18.11
N ASP A 125 11.55 -0.82 -19.13
CA ASP A 125 10.17 -1.34 -19.33
C ASP A 125 9.74 -2.40 -18.28
N ASP A 126 10.32 -2.37 -17.07
CA ASP A 126 9.95 -3.29 -16.00
C ASP A 126 8.57 -2.93 -15.45
N ASP A 127 7.72 -3.95 -15.32
CA ASP A 127 6.47 -3.88 -14.56
C ASP A 127 6.81 -4.03 -13.07
N PRO A 128 6.55 -3.01 -12.22
CA PRO A 128 5.73 -1.82 -12.46
C PRO A 128 6.49 -0.62 -13.05
N ARG A 129 5.84 0.07 -13.99
CA ARG A 129 6.37 1.26 -14.68
C ARG A 129 6.64 2.39 -13.70
N VAL A 130 7.85 2.94 -13.70
CA VAL A 130 8.22 4.05 -12.80
C VAL A 130 8.03 5.42 -13.47
N VAL A 131 7.34 6.32 -12.79
CA VAL A 131 7.12 7.71 -13.21
C VAL A 131 7.51 8.64 -12.08
N VAL A 132 8.44 9.56 -12.32
CA VAL A 132 8.79 10.60 -11.36
C VAL A 132 7.90 11.81 -11.55
N VAL A 133 7.37 12.33 -10.44
CA VAL A 133 6.52 13.52 -10.41
C VAL A 133 7.18 14.60 -9.57
N SER A 134 7.45 15.75 -10.16
CA SER A 134 7.86 16.95 -9.42
C SER A 134 6.76 17.99 -9.45
N ARG A 135 6.87 19.05 -8.64
CA ARG A 135 5.90 20.15 -8.71
C ARG A 135 6.05 20.89 -10.03
N GLY A 136 5.00 21.60 -10.43
CA GLY A 136 5.01 22.43 -11.62
C GLY A 136 5.99 23.59 -11.52
N ALA A 137 6.17 24.30 -12.63
CA ALA A 137 7.08 25.44 -12.73
C ALA A 137 6.66 26.63 -11.82
N ASP A 138 5.46 26.59 -11.26
CA ASP A 138 4.95 27.51 -10.23
C ASP A 138 5.66 27.34 -8.88
N ALA A 139 6.21 26.16 -8.58
CA ALA A 139 6.81 25.85 -7.27
C ALA A 139 8.19 25.18 -7.36
N GLU A 140 8.63 24.76 -8.54
CA GLU A 140 9.90 24.05 -8.75
C GLU A 140 10.65 24.62 -9.96
N SER A 141 11.98 24.68 -9.88
CA SER A 141 12.80 25.14 -11.00
C SER A 141 12.90 24.05 -12.08
N ARG A 142 12.38 24.35 -13.27
CA ARG A 142 12.48 23.44 -14.42
C ARG A 142 13.93 23.09 -14.75
N THR A 143 14.82 24.08 -14.74
CA THR A 143 16.24 23.88 -15.03
C THR A 143 16.88 22.97 -13.98
N ALA A 144 16.58 23.18 -12.69
CA ALA A 144 17.12 22.33 -11.62
C ALA A 144 16.67 20.87 -11.75
N ILE A 145 15.40 20.62 -12.10
CA ILE A 145 14.92 19.27 -12.39
C ILE A 145 15.59 18.72 -13.65
N ALA A 146 15.74 19.51 -14.71
CA ALA A 146 16.39 19.09 -15.96
C ALA A 146 17.85 18.69 -15.79
N ASP A 147 18.57 19.33 -14.86
CA ASP A 147 19.97 19.04 -14.56
C ASP A 147 20.15 17.70 -13.83
N ILE A 148 19.20 17.32 -12.97
CA ILE A 148 19.27 16.08 -12.19
C ILE A 148 18.52 14.91 -12.85
N ALA A 149 17.51 15.17 -13.66
CA ALA A 149 16.68 14.13 -14.29
C ALA A 149 17.41 13.45 -15.47
N PRO A 150 17.63 12.12 -15.41
CA PRO A 150 18.13 11.34 -16.55
C PRO A 150 17.19 11.47 -17.76
N ARG A 151 17.71 11.22 -18.98
CA ARG A 151 16.88 11.31 -20.21
C ARG A 151 15.92 10.14 -20.35
N GLU A 152 16.31 9.01 -19.79
CA GLU A 152 15.64 7.71 -19.85
C GLU A 152 14.47 7.64 -18.86
N LEU A 153 14.52 8.46 -17.80
CA LEU A 153 13.49 8.47 -16.77
C LEU A 153 12.28 9.28 -17.22
N THR A 154 11.09 8.69 -17.08
CA THR A 154 9.84 9.43 -17.33
C THR A 154 9.58 10.39 -16.17
N VAL A 155 9.74 11.70 -16.42
CA VAL A 155 9.52 12.76 -15.44
C VAL A 155 8.39 13.69 -15.89
N VAL A 156 7.44 13.96 -14.99
CA VAL A 156 6.37 14.95 -15.16
C VAL A 156 6.44 15.99 -14.05
N MET A 157 6.37 17.27 -14.42
CA MET A 157 6.23 18.40 -13.52
C MET A 157 4.75 18.80 -13.47
N SER A 158 4.09 18.58 -12.33
CA SER A 158 2.65 18.83 -12.17
C SER A 158 2.28 19.10 -10.70
N SER A 159 1.97 20.36 -10.37
CA SER A 159 1.45 20.71 -9.04
C SER A 159 0.05 20.14 -8.80
N GLU A 160 -0.76 19.99 -9.86
CA GLU A 160 -2.08 19.35 -9.79
C GLU A 160 -1.98 17.89 -9.33
N ALA A 161 -1.03 17.13 -9.88
CA ALA A 161 -0.79 15.76 -9.44
C ALA A 161 -0.42 15.68 -7.95
N TRP A 162 0.37 16.64 -7.44
CA TRP A 162 0.69 16.69 -6.01
C TRP A 162 -0.54 16.91 -5.15
N THR A 163 -1.49 17.73 -5.61
CA THR A 163 -2.78 17.94 -4.93
C THR A 163 -3.69 16.72 -5.03
N ALA A 164 -3.85 16.14 -6.22
CA ALA A 164 -4.70 14.97 -6.46
C ALA A 164 -4.21 13.73 -5.68
N TYR A 165 -2.91 13.61 -5.48
CA TYR A 165 -2.30 12.57 -4.67
C TYR A 165 -2.12 12.93 -3.20
N GLU A 166 -2.58 14.11 -2.77
CA GLU A 166 -2.51 14.59 -1.37
C GLU A 166 -1.10 14.50 -0.77
N VAL A 167 -0.08 14.79 -1.57
CA VAL A 167 1.31 14.51 -1.24
C VAL A 167 1.81 15.45 -0.14
N PRO A 168 2.16 14.94 1.07
CA PRO A 168 2.51 15.78 2.21
C PRO A 168 3.91 16.39 2.12
N GLY A 169 4.79 15.80 1.30
CA GLY A 169 6.19 16.19 1.14
C GLY A 169 6.94 15.24 0.22
N SER A 170 8.22 15.50 -0.02
CA SER A 170 9.10 14.63 -0.83
C SER A 170 10.27 14.07 -0.03
N PRO A 171 10.73 12.83 -0.30
CA PRO A 171 10.19 11.91 -1.31
C PRO A 171 8.91 11.23 -0.82
N TYR A 172 7.96 11.00 -1.74
CA TYR A 172 6.75 10.24 -1.47
C TYR A 172 6.44 9.32 -2.65
N VAL A 173 5.97 8.11 -2.39
CA VAL A 173 5.78 7.09 -3.41
C VAL A 173 4.37 6.56 -3.35
N VAL A 174 3.76 6.35 -4.51
CA VAL A 174 2.42 5.79 -4.66
C VAL A 174 2.48 4.65 -5.68
N HIS A 175 2.00 3.47 -5.29
CA HIS A 175 1.83 2.33 -6.18
C HIS A 175 0.38 2.25 -6.62
N VAL A 176 0.17 2.38 -7.92
CA VAL A 176 -1.13 2.29 -8.59
C VAL A 176 -1.23 0.94 -9.27
N ASP A 177 -2.30 0.22 -8.97
CA ASP A 177 -2.76 -0.91 -9.77
C ASP A 177 -3.31 -0.41 -11.09
N GLY A 178 -2.69 -0.79 -12.20
CA GLY A 178 -3.13 -0.34 -13.53
C GLY A 178 -4.56 -0.76 -13.85
N PRO A 179 -4.90 -2.06 -13.79
CA PRO A 179 -6.20 -2.55 -14.24
C PRO A 179 -7.39 -1.99 -13.46
N SER A 180 -7.30 -1.93 -12.14
CA SER A 180 -8.36 -1.36 -11.29
C SER A 180 -8.28 0.15 -11.14
N GLY A 181 -7.13 0.77 -11.44
CA GLY A 181 -6.90 2.20 -11.23
C GLY A 181 -6.90 2.60 -9.76
N ARG A 182 -6.53 1.68 -8.86
CA ARG A 182 -6.59 1.87 -7.39
C ARG A 182 -5.19 2.01 -6.81
N VAL A 183 -5.02 2.87 -5.82
CA VAL A 183 -3.78 2.94 -5.04
C VAL A 183 -3.66 1.70 -4.16
N ARG A 184 -2.61 0.88 -4.38
CA ARG A 184 -2.29 -0.32 -3.59
C ARG A 184 -1.53 0.02 -2.31
N GLY A 185 -0.72 1.07 -2.35
CA GLY A 185 0.06 1.53 -1.20
C GLY A 185 0.77 2.83 -1.49
N GLU A 186 1.02 3.61 -0.44
CA GLU A 186 1.69 4.90 -0.53
C GLU A 186 2.55 5.17 0.73
N GLY A 187 3.60 5.97 0.60
CA GLY A 187 4.44 6.30 1.75
C GLY A 187 5.79 6.91 1.40
N THR A 188 6.60 7.11 2.44
CA THR A 188 7.97 7.66 2.34
C THR A 188 8.99 6.64 2.81
N GLY A 189 10.14 6.56 2.14
CA GLY A 189 11.26 5.73 2.58
C GLY A 189 12.59 6.48 2.47
N PRO A 190 13.65 6.05 3.17
CA PRO A 190 14.95 6.70 3.11
C PRO A 190 15.73 6.38 1.83
N THR A 191 15.40 5.28 1.12
CA THR A 191 16.01 4.88 -0.16
C THR A 191 14.99 4.25 -1.10
N TRP A 192 15.26 4.30 -2.41
CA TRP A 192 14.39 3.73 -3.44
C TRP A 192 14.26 2.20 -3.32
N GLN A 193 15.37 1.51 -3.06
CA GLN A 193 15.39 0.04 -2.90
C GLN A 193 14.52 -0.43 -1.73
N GLN A 194 14.49 0.32 -0.63
CA GLN A 194 13.64 -0.01 0.51
C GLN A 194 12.16 0.14 0.16
N VAL A 195 11.80 1.20 -0.58
CA VAL A 195 10.44 1.41 -1.06
C VAL A 195 10.02 0.29 -2.02
N GLN A 196 10.89 -0.10 -2.98
CA GLN A 196 10.59 -1.21 -3.89
C GLN A 196 10.31 -2.52 -3.16
N ARG A 197 11.10 -2.86 -2.12
CA ARG A 197 10.83 -4.06 -1.30
C ARG A 197 9.49 -4.01 -0.59
N MET A 198 9.17 -2.87 0.01
CA MET A 198 7.90 -2.67 0.72
C MET A 198 6.70 -2.77 -0.23
N LEU A 199 6.79 -2.13 -1.41
CA LEU A 199 5.73 -2.17 -2.41
C LEU A 199 5.51 -3.57 -2.97
N ARG A 200 6.59 -4.32 -3.26
CA ARG A 200 6.49 -5.71 -3.73
C ARG A 200 5.86 -6.63 -2.69
N GLN A 201 6.24 -6.47 -1.42
CA GLN A 201 5.69 -7.27 -0.32
C GLN A 201 4.21 -6.96 -0.08
N GLY A 202 3.84 -5.67 0.00
CA GLY A 202 2.44 -5.26 0.20
C GLY A 202 1.52 -5.62 -0.96
N ALA A 203 2.03 -5.53 -2.20
CA ALA A 203 1.28 -5.96 -3.39
C ALA A 203 0.97 -7.46 -3.36
N GLY A 204 1.95 -8.29 -2.98
CA GLY A 204 1.76 -9.74 -2.86
C GLY A 204 0.68 -10.13 -1.85
N ASP A 205 0.66 -9.47 -0.68
CA ASP A 205 -0.33 -9.72 0.37
C ASP A 205 -1.76 -9.35 -0.09
N LEU A 206 -1.90 -8.23 -0.81
CA LEU A 206 -3.19 -7.81 -1.37
C LEU A 206 -3.68 -8.74 -2.49
N ASP A 207 -2.78 -9.20 -3.36
CA ASP A 207 -3.14 -10.10 -4.44
C ASP A 207 -3.54 -11.49 -3.92
N ALA A 208 -2.86 -11.98 -2.88
CA ALA A 208 -3.27 -13.20 -2.17
C ALA A 208 -4.68 -13.06 -1.57
N ARG A 209 -4.99 -11.92 -0.94
CA ARG A 209 -6.34 -11.64 -0.39
C ARG A 209 -7.40 -11.57 -1.48
N ARG A 210 -7.13 -10.89 -2.61
CA ARG A 210 -8.05 -10.81 -3.75
C ARG A 210 -8.29 -12.17 -4.39
N ALA A 211 -7.24 -12.98 -4.54
CA ALA A 211 -7.38 -14.34 -5.05
C ALA A 211 -8.30 -15.17 -4.14
N GLY A 212 -8.11 -15.09 -2.81
CA GLY A 212 -9.00 -15.71 -1.84
C GLY A 212 -10.45 -15.24 -1.97
N HIS A 213 -10.68 -13.93 -2.12
CA HIS A 213 -12.02 -13.37 -2.28
C HIS A 213 -12.71 -13.82 -3.59
N ARG A 214 -11.97 -13.88 -4.69
CA ARG A 214 -12.49 -14.38 -5.98
C ARG A 214 -12.89 -15.84 -5.89
N THR A 215 -12.06 -16.68 -5.26
CA THR A 215 -12.39 -18.09 -5.04
C THR A 215 -13.64 -18.24 -4.19
N ALA A 216 -13.73 -17.51 -3.07
CA ALA A 216 -14.92 -17.52 -2.20
C ALA A 216 -16.20 -17.08 -2.94
N SER A 217 -16.13 -16.01 -3.74
CA SER A 217 -17.25 -15.55 -4.56
C SER A 217 -17.66 -16.57 -5.63
N ALA A 218 -16.68 -17.23 -6.27
CA ALA A 218 -16.96 -18.25 -7.27
C ALA A 218 -17.57 -19.52 -6.65
N ASP A 219 -17.16 -19.88 -5.43
CA ASP A 219 -17.72 -21.01 -4.71
C ASP A 219 -19.15 -20.71 -4.23
N ALA A 220 -19.43 -19.52 -3.68
CA ALA A 220 -20.77 -19.09 -3.32
C ALA A 220 -21.73 -19.10 -4.53
N GLN A 221 -21.26 -18.60 -5.68
CA GLN A 221 -22.08 -18.60 -6.89
C GLN A 221 -22.34 -20.02 -7.43
N ARG A 222 -21.37 -20.92 -7.26
CA ARG A 222 -21.56 -22.34 -7.61
C ARG A 222 -22.56 -23.01 -6.68
N GLU A 223 -22.53 -22.71 -5.39
CA GLU A 223 -23.49 -23.19 -4.40
C GLU A 223 -24.91 -22.72 -4.74
N GLU A 224 -25.12 -21.43 -5.00
CA GLU A 224 -26.41 -20.89 -5.43
C GLU A 224 -26.96 -21.56 -6.71
N ASP A 225 -26.09 -21.82 -7.69
CA ASP A 225 -26.48 -22.49 -8.93
C ASP A 225 -26.85 -23.96 -8.68
N VAL A 226 -26.11 -24.66 -7.82
CA VAL A 226 -26.42 -26.04 -7.41
C VAL A 226 -27.75 -26.10 -6.66
N ASP A 227 -27.95 -25.21 -5.68
CA ASP A 227 -29.20 -25.13 -4.92
C ASP A 227 -30.39 -24.86 -5.83
N ARG A 228 -30.25 -23.94 -6.79
CA ARG A 228 -31.29 -23.66 -7.78
C ARG A 228 -31.67 -24.89 -8.58
N VAL A 229 -30.69 -25.69 -9.00
CA VAL A 229 -30.92 -26.92 -9.76
C VAL A 229 -31.58 -27.99 -8.90
N LEU A 230 -31.14 -28.17 -7.65
CA LEU A 230 -31.70 -29.14 -6.72
C LEU A 230 -33.16 -28.80 -6.38
N LEU A 231 -33.44 -27.54 -6.07
CA LEU A 231 -34.80 -27.06 -5.79
C LEU A 231 -35.71 -27.21 -7.02
N ALA A 232 -35.22 -26.92 -8.23
CA ALA A 232 -35.98 -27.12 -9.46
C ALA A 232 -36.29 -28.61 -9.73
N ALA A 233 -35.46 -29.53 -9.22
CA ALA A 233 -35.70 -30.96 -9.26
C ALA A 233 -36.60 -31.47 -8.12
N GLY A 234 -37.06 -30.58 -7.23
CA GLY A 234 -37.88 -30.92 -6.06
C GLY A 234 -37.07 -31.52 -4.89
N ILE A 235 -35.74 -31.38 -4.92
CA ILE A 235 -34.84 -31.86 -3.87
C ILE A 235 -34.61 -30.71 -2.89
N GLU A 236 -35.23 -30.80 -1.72
CA GLU A 236 -35.10 -29.82 -0.64
C GLU A 236 -34.01 -30.22 0.38
N PRO A 237 -33.49 -29.28 1.18
CA PRO A 237 -32.58 -29.60 2.28
C PRO A 237 -33.16 -30.70 3.19
N GLY A 238 -32.45 -31.83 3.33
CA GLY A 238 -32.92 -32.99 4.08
C GLY A 238 -33.50 -34.14 3.24
N ASP A 239 -33.58 -34.00 1.91
CA ASP A 239 -34.02 -35.07 1.02
C ASP A 239 -33.11 -36.32 1.13
N ALA A 240 -33.72 -37.50 1.26
CA ALA A 240 -33.01 -38.77 1.44
C ALA A 240 -32.04 -39.08 0.29
N SER A 241 -32.31 -38.58 -0.92
CA SER A 241 -31.44 -38.74 -2.07
C SER A 241 -30.06 -38.07 -1.88
N LEU A 242 -29.97 -36.99 -1.08
CA LEU A 242 -28.72 -36.29 -0.78
C LEU A 242 -27.78 -37.07 0.16
N TYR A 243 -28.29 -38.09 0.85
CA TYR A 243 -27.55 -38.89 1.84
C TYR A 243 -27.37 -40.35 1.44
N THR A 244 -27.54 -40.64 0.15
CA THR A 244 -27.30 -41.98 -0.39
C THR A 244 -25.80 -42.14 -0.68
N ARG A 245 -25.17 -43.13 -0.04
CA ARG A 245 -23.77 -43.45 -0.30
C ARG A 245 -23.60 -44.06 -1.68
N ALA A 246 -22.37 -44.03 -2.21
CA ALA A 246 -22.02 -44.61 -3.50
C ALA A 246 -22.32 -46.12 -3.64
N ASP A 247 -22.56 -46.82 -2.53
CA ASP A 247 -22.99 -48.22 -2.46
C ASP A 247 -24.52 -48.41 -2.47
N GLY A 248 -25.29 -47.33 -2.61
CA GLY A 248 -26.77 -47.35 -2.68
C GLY A 248 -27.47 -47.36 -1.32
N THR A 249 -26.74 -47.26 -0.20
CA THR A 249 -27.35 -47.23 1.13
C THR A 249 -27.65 -45.79 1.58
N THR A 250 -28.90 -45.53 2.01
CA THR A 250 -29.32 -44.22 2.56
C THR A 250 -28.98 -44.15 4.06
N VAL A 251 -28.28 -43.10 4.49
CA VAL A 251 -27.96 -42.90 5.91
C VAL A 251 -29.15 -42.27 6.63
N THR A 252 -29.87 -43.05 7.43
CA THR A 252 -30.93 -42.54 8.30
C THR A 252 -30.30 -41.83 9.51
N ARG A 253 -30.55 -40.52 9.66
CA ARG A 253 -30.11 -39.76 10.83
C ARG A 253 -31.01 -40.11 12.02
N THR A 254 -30.55 -41.05 12.86
CA THR A 254 -31.22 -41.35 14.14
C THR A 254 -31.01 -40.17 15.07
N THR A 255 -32.09 -39.51 15.48
CA THR A 255 -32.14 -38.51 16.57
C THR A 255 -31.68 -39.08 17.89
#